data_AF-A0A6G3Z8K0-F1
#
_entry.id   AF-A0A6G3Z8K0-F1
#
_cell.length_a   1.000
_cell.length_b   1.000
_cell.length_c   1.000
_cell.angle_alpha   90.00
_cell.angle_beta   90.00
_cell.angle_gamma   90.00
#
_symmetry.space_group_name_H-M   'P 1'
#
loop_
_entity.id
_entity.type
_entity.pdbx_description
1 polymer ?
#
loop_
_entity_poly.entity_id
_entity_poly.type
_entity_poly.pdbx_seq_one_letter_code
_entity_poly.pdbx_strand_id
1 'polypeptide(L)'
;MAEIPMPGVALIKQFEGCHLEAYPDPLSGAEPYTIGWGSTRRKDGSPFYLGEQITQAEADDLLMWQIERDFLPSLRTIPQWSTLNEHQAGSLLSFAYNLGAGFYGLSGFKTITQVIRDQEWANLEYALTLYRNPGSNVEEGLLRRRLSEAQVFLDNTAGVALSAAGQKYLAATVRTYHQNTQLSDQALQYLGAIAQDPTGGIVPEPAPPPRLLYLTDPPLIGEDVQLIQETLLQAGARLTADGVFGSATKQAVEWFQRLNGLSVDGVVNDKTRSRLLQRSLYFTEPYMTGEDVRELQRLLSQQGFNLEVDGVFGAGTREAVEAFQRRAGLFVDGIVGSHTRRILNARMLYLTLPHLYGEDVKWLQKTLTRSGIHVDTDGLFGPGTEWGIKQFQTRNHLYADGIVGAQTWVKLGL
;
A
#
# COMPACT_ATOMS: atom_id res chain seq x y z
N MET A 1 15.22 20.28 -12.56
CA MET A 1 14.03 19.54 -13.02
C MET A 1 14.27 18.08 -12.67
N ALA A 2 13.33 17.40 -12.01
CA ALA A 2 13.46 15.95 -11.86
C ALA A 2 13.26 15.30 -13.23
N GLU A 3 14.13 14.36 -13.57
CA GLU A 3 14.22 13.71 -14.89
C GLU A 3 12.98 12.85 -15.17
N ILE A 4 12.62 12.69 -16.44
CA ILE A 4 11.50 11.81 -16.85
C ILE A 4 11.95 10.35 -16.68
N PRO A 5 11.21 9.51 -15.94
CA PRO A 5 11.60 8.10 -15.75
C PRO A 5 11.48 7.30 -17.06
N MET A 6 12.61 7.04 -17.72
CA MET A 6 12.63 6.42 -19.05
C MET A 6 12.12 4.97 -19.10
N PRO A 7 12.30 4.12 -18.07
CA PRO A 7 11.65 2.81 -18.01
C PRO A 7 10.12 2.88 -18.14
N GLY A 8 9.50 3.94 -17.60
CA GLY A 8 8.06 4.17 -17.74
C GLY A 8 7.66 4.54 -19.16
N VAL A 9 8.44 5.39 -19.82
CA VAL A 9 8.23 5.76 -21.23
C VAL A 9 8.30 4.51 -22.13
N ALA A 10 9.26 3.61 -21.88
CA ALA A 10 9.38 2.36 -22.62
C ALA A 10 8.14 1.46 -22.45
N LEU A 11 7.63 1.32 -21.22
CA LEU A 11 6.38 0.58 -20.96
C LEU A 11 5.18 1.23 -21.66
N ILE A 12 5.04 2.55 -21.59
CA ILE A 12 3.97 3.26 -22.30
C ILE A 12 4.04 2.94 -23.79
N LYS A 13 5.20 3.07 -24.43
CA LYS A 13 5.37 2.75 -25.86
C LYS A 13 5.14 1.28 -26.21
N GLN A 14 5.31 0.36 -25.26
CA GLN A 14 5.05 -1.06 -25.45
C GLN A 14 3.55 -1.39 -25.49
N PHE A 15 2.74 -0.66 -24.72
CA PHE A 15 1.31 -0.96 -24.54
C PHE A 15 0.38 0.01 -25.25
N GLU A 16 0.78 1.27 -25.40
CA GLU A 16 0.08 2.25 -26.21
C GLU A 16 0.45 2.04 -27.69
N GLY A 17 -0.55 2.18 -28.58
CA GLY A 17 -0.29 2.22 -30.02
C GLY A 17 0.16 3.62 -30.44
N CYS A 18 1.20 3.72 -31.26
CA CYS A 18 1.57 4.98 -31.91
C CYS A 18 0.82 5.15 -33.23
N HIS A 19 0.01 6.20 -33.34
CA HIS A 19 -0.71 6.54 -34.57
C HIS A 19 -0.16 7.85 -35.14
N LEU A 20 0.53 7.77 -36.28
CA LEU A 20 1.13 8.95 -36.93
C LEU A 20 0.13 9.80 -37.72
N GLU A 21 -1.10 9.33 -37.87
CA GLU A 21 -2.22 10.06 -38.48
C GLU A 21 -3.36 10.18 -37.45
N ALA A 22 -3.93 11.37 -37.31
CA ALA A 22 -4.99 11.65 -36.37
C ALA A 22 -6.27 10.88 -36.71
N TYR A 23 -6.80 10.14 -35.73
CA TYR A 23 -8.00 9.31 -35.88
C TYR A 23 -9.09 9.70 -34.87
N PRO A 24 -10.38 9.51 -35.20
CA PRO A 24 -11.49 9.80 -34.29
C PRO A 24 -11.59 8.74 -33.19
N ASP A 25 -12.20 9.10 -32.06
CA ASP A 25 -12.54 8.12 -31.03
C ASP A 25 -13.44 7.00 -31.62
N PRO A 26 -13.10 5.71 -31.42
CA PRO A 26 -13.83 4.59 -32.04
C PRO A 26 -15.29 4.47 -31.62
N LEU A 27 -15.67 5.02 -30.46
CA LEU A 27 -17.03 4.96 -29.92
C LEU A 27 -17.88 6.16 -30.37
N SER A 28 -17.29 7.36 -30.49
CA SER A 28 -18.02 8.58 -30.83
C SER A 28 -17.98 8.93 -32.33
N GLY A 29 -16.93 8.51 -33.05
CA GLY A 29 -16.70 8.89 -34.45
C GLY A 29 -16.47 10.39 -34.67
N ALA A 30 -16.27 11.16 -33.59
CA ALA A 30 -16.18 12.62 -33.59
C ALA A 30 -15.03 13.10 -32.68
N GLU A 31 -14.86 14.42 -32.58
CA GLU A 31 -13.86 15.04 -31.71
C GLU A 31 -13.95 14.55 -30.24
N PRO A 32 -12.82 14.49 -29.51
CA PRO A 32 -11.48 14.88 -29.94
C PRO A 32 -10.76 13.80 -30.77
N TYR A 33 -9.97 14.23 -31.77
CA TYR A 33 -9.08 13.34 -32.52
C TYR A 33 -7.82 13.02 -31.73
N THR A 34 -7.38 11.77 -31.80
CA THR A 34 -6.21 11.24 -31.11
C THR A 34 -5.07 11.00 -32.09
N ILE A 35 -3.84 11.35 -31.70
CA ILE A 35 -2.62 11.15 -32.50
C ILE A 35 -1.42 10.80 -31.59
N GLY A 36 -0.36 10.27 -32.18
CA GLY A 36 0.86 9.85 -31.50
C GLY A 36 0.58 8.71 -30.54
N TRP A 37 1.08 8.83 -29.30
CA TRP A 37 0.93 7.84 -28.23
C TRP A 37 -0.36 8.02 -27.40
N GLY A 38 -1.39 8.69 -27.93
CA GLY A 38 -2.67 8.92 -27.22
C GLY A 38 -2.98 10.38 -26.89
N SER A 39 -2.42 11.34 -27.61
CA SER A 39 -2.63 12.77 -27.39
C SER A 39 -3.84 13.31 -28.15
N THR A 40 -4.66 14.14 -27.49
CA THR A 40 -5.85 14.80 -28.08
C THR A 40 -5.69 16.31 -28.28
N ARG A 41 -4.55 16.85 -27.87
CA ARG A 41 -4.19 18.27 -27.92
C ARG A 41 -2.73 18.46 -28.27
N ARG A 42 -2.42 19.53 -28.98
CA ARG A 42 -1.06 19.99 -29.26
C ARG A 42 -0.43 20.61 -28.01
N LYS A 43 0.88 20.93 -28.11
CA LYS A 43 1.64 21.63 -27.07
C LYS A 43 1.09 23.03 -26.73
N ASP A 44 0.46 23.70 -27.69
CA ASP A 44 -0.21 24.99 -27.51
C ASP A 44 -1.66 24.87 -26.97
N GLY A 45 -2.14 23.64 -26.77
CA GLY A 45 -3.50 23.36 -26.29
C GLY A 45 -4.58 23.35 -27.37
N SER A 46 -4.25 23.58 -28.65
CA SER A 46 -5.20 23.46 -29.75
C SER A 46 -5.51 21.99 -30.10
N PRO A 47 -6.70 21.68 -30.67
CA PRO A 47 -7.05 20.34 -31.11
C PRO A 47 -6.29 19.92 -32.39
N PHE A 48 -6.15 18.61 -32.58
CA PHE A 48 -5.79 18.02 -33.88
C PHE A 48 -7.00 18.01 -34.81
N TYR A 49 -6.76 17.90 -36.12
CA TYR A 49 -7.82 17.69 -37.11
C TYR A 49 -7.67 16.32 -37.80
N LEU A 50 -8.77 15.78 -38.32
CA LEU A 50 -8.80 14.47 -38.97
C LEU A 50 -7.80 14.40 -40.15
N GLY A 51 -6.98 13.34 -40.19
CA GLY A 51 -5.99 13.13 -41.25
C GLY A 51 -4.70 13.94 -41.09
N GLU A 52 -4.56 14.71 -40.01
CA GLU A 52 -3.29 15.36 -39.66
C GLU A 52 -2.20 14.32 -39.41
N GLN A 53 -0.98 14.58 -39.89
CA GLN A 53 0.15 13.66 -39.76
C GLN A 53 1.30 14.26 -38.97
N ILE A 54 1.96 13.42 -38.17
CA ILE A 54 3.19 13.75 -37.45
C ILE A 54 4.26 12.67 -37.69
N THR A 55 5.52 13.05 -37.58
CA THR A 55 6.65 12.11 -37.59
C THR A 55 6.73 11.34 -36.28
N GLN A 56 7.44 10.20 -36.27
CA GLN A 56 7.70 9.45 -35.04
C GLN A 56 8.43 10.30 -33.99
N ALA A 57 9.35 11.18 -34.42
CA ALA A 57 10.07 12.08 -33.53
C ALA A 57 9.13 13.10 -32.87
N GLU A 58 8.18 13.65 -33.62
CA GLU A 58 7.15 14.56 -33.09
C GLU A 58 6.18 13.85 -32.16
N ALA A 59 5.79 12.60 -32.46
CA ALA A 59 4.97 11.79 -31.58
C ALA A 59 5.68 11.51 -30.24
N ASP A 60 6.96 11.17 -30.29
CA ASP A 60 7.80 10.93 -29.12
C ASP A 60 7.98 12.20 -28.29
N ASP A 61 8.27 13.34 -28.92
CA ASP A 61 8.41 14.64 -28.26
C ASP A 61 7.09 15.13 -27.64
N LEU A 62 5.95 14.84 -28.28
CA LEU A 62 4.63 15.12 -27.73
C LEU A 62 4.34 14.28 -26.48
N LEU A 63 4.69 12.99 -26.50
CA LEU A 63 4.56 12.10 -25.34
C LEU A 63 5.38 12.61 -24.15
N MET A 64 6.64 12.98 -24.36
CA MET A 64 7.51 13.48 -23.30
C MET A 64 6.94 14.75 -22.67
N TRP A 65 6.47 15.68 -23.49
CA TRP A 65 5.82 16.90 -23.02
C TRP A 65 4.53 16.62 -22.22
N GLN A 66 3.70 15.68 -22.67
CA GLN A 66 2.47 15.30 -21.98
C GLN A 66 2.77 14.69 -20.60
N ILE A 67 3.79 13.81 -20.52
CA ILE A 67 4.26 13.23 -19.27
C ILE A 67 4.66 14.32 -18.27
N GLU A 68 5.47 15.28 -18.70
CA GLU A 68 5.93 16.38 -17.84
C GLU A 68 4.81 17.29 -17.36
N ARG A 69 3.86 17.60 -18.24
CA ARG A 69 2.78 18.54 -17.95
C ARG A 69 1.65 17.92 -17.14
N ASP A 70 1.21 16.72 -17.52
CA ASP A 70 -0.08 16.18 -17.06
C ASP A 70 0.08 15.08 -15.99
N PHE A 71 1.20 14.36 -16.01
CA PHE A 71 1.39 13.19 -15.14
C PHE A 71 2.35 13.45 -13.98
N LEU A 72 3.56 13.94 -14.28
CA LEU A 72 4.60 14.14 -13.27
C LEU A 72 4.19 15.08 -12.12
N PRO A 73 3.40 16.16 -12.31
CA PRO A 73 3.01 17.01 -11.19
C PRO A 73 2.20 16.27 -10.13
N SER A 74 1.26 15.41 -10.54
CA SER A 74 0.46 14.61 -9.61
C SER A 74 1.30 13.52 -8.95
N LEU A 75 2.12 12.82 -9.72
CA LEU A 75 2.99 11.74 -9.22
C LEU A 75 4.01 12.23 -8.19
N ARG A 76 4.57 13.43 -8.40
CA ARG A 76 5.50 14.07 -7.46
C ARG A 76 4.87 14.43 -6.11
N THR A 77 3.54 14.40 -5.99
CA THR A 77 2.85 14.61 -4.71
C THR A 77 2.80 13.35 -3.84
N ILE A 78 3.14 12.18 -4.39
CA ILE A 78 3.26 10.94 -3.62
C ILE A 78 4.38 11.13 -2.58
N PRO A 79 4.13 10.94 -1.27
CA PRO A 79 5.10 11.25 -0.22
C PRO A 79 6.47 10.57 -0.38
N GLN A 80 6.50 9.37 -0.96
CA GLN A 80 7.70 8.58 -1.19
C GLN A 80 8.35 8.84 -2.56
N TRP A 81 7.79 9.72 -3.40
CA TRP A 81 8.25 9.88 -4.79
C TRP A 81 9.76 10.15 -4.90
N SER A 82 10.31 11.00 -4.03
CA SER A 82 11.74 11.34 -4.04
C SER A 82 12.68 10.22 -3.59
N THR A 83 12.15 9.16 -2.98
CA THR A 83 12.94 8.00 -2.55
C THR A 83 12.86 6.84 -3.55
N LEU A 84 11.99 6.91 -4.55
CA LEU A 84 11.86 5.89 -5.57
C LEU A 84 13.04 5.97 -6.55
N ASN A 85 13.54 4.81 -6.96
CA ASN A 85 14.48 4.75 -8.08
C ASN A 85 13.77 5.00 -9.42
N GLU A 86 14.55 5.16 -10.50
CA GLU A 86 13.99 5.47 -11.83
C GLU A 86 13.02 4.40 -12.35
N HIS A 87 13.30 3.12 -12.09
CA HIS A 87 12.44 2.00 -12.51
C HIS A 87 11.09 2.02 -11.78
N GLN A 88 11.11 2.24 -10.47
CA GLN A 88 9.92 2.35 -9.63
C GLN A 88 9.06 3.54 -10.05
N ALA A 89 9.67 4.72 -10.22
CA ALA A 89 9.01 5.91 -10.72
C ALA A 89 8.44 5.69 -12.14
N GLY A 90 9.17 4.98 -13.00
CA GLY A 90 8.75 4.61 -14.35
C GLY A 90 7.54 3.68 -14.39
N SER A 91 7.51 2.64 -13.56
CA SER A 91 6.33 1.77 -13.44
C SER A 91 5.09 2.57 -13.02
N LEU A 92 5.20 3.42 -11.99
CA LEU A 92 4.08 4.26 -11.53
C LEU A 92 3.62 5.26 -12.59
N LEU A 93 4.56 5.78 -13.40
CA LEU A 93 4.23 6.63 -14.55
C LEU A 93 3.41 5.88 -15.59
N SER A 94 3.82 4.65 -15.97
CA SER A 94 3.07 3.85 -16.95
C SER A 94 1.67 3.47 -16.46
N PHE A 95 1.56 3.14 -15.16
CA PHE A 95 0.29 2.86 -14.49
C PHE A 95 -0.63 4.10 -14.50
N ALA A 96 -0.09 5.26 -14.15
CA ALA A 96 -0.82 6.52 -14.14
C ALA A 96 -1.23 6.97 -15.56
N TYR A 97 -0.41 6.70 -16.58
CA TYR A 97 -0.77 6.97 -17.97
C TYR A 97 -2.04 6.22 -18.39
N ASN A 98 -2.19 4.98 -17.92
CA ASN A 98 -3.36 4.15 -18.24
C ASN A 98 -4.63 4.51 -17.46
N LEU A 99 -4.50 4.84 -16.18
CA LEU A 99 -5.64 4.92 -15.24
C LEU A 99 -5.89 6.34 -14.71
N GLY A 100 -5.00 7.28 -15.03
CA GLY A 100 -5.08 8.69 -14.62
C GLY A 100 -3.98 9.10 -13.64
N ALA A 101 -3.47 10.33 -13.83
CA ALA A 101 -2.39 10.91 -13.02
C ALA A 101 -2.70 11.05 -11.52
N GLY A 102 -3.98 11.23 -11.18
CA GLY A 102 -4.44 11.49 -9.81
C GLY A 102 -4.79 10.23 -9.01
N PHE A 103 -4.33 9.04 -9.40
CA PHE A 103 -4.78 7.79 -8.78
C PHE A 103 -4.46 7.69 -7.27
N TYR A 104 -3.34 8.25 -6.83
CA TYR A 104 -2.86 8.08 -5.46
C TYR A 104 -3.81 8.71 -4.44
N GLY A 105 -4.32 7.90 -3.50
CA GLY A 105 -5.28 8.33 -2.48
C GLY A 105 -6.74 8.30 -2.90
N LEU A 106 -7.07 8.01 -4.16
CA LEU A 106 -8.45 7.85 -4.60
C LEU A 106 -9.06 6.53 -4.09
N SER A 107 -10.38 6.55 -3.84
CA SER A 107 -11.10 5.42 -3.24
C SER A 107 -11.02 4.12 -4.04
N GLY A 108 -10.90 4.22 -5.38
CA GLY A 108 -10.71 3.08 -6.27
C GLY A 108 -9.30 2.51 -6.29
N PHE A 109 -8.33 3.19 -5.66
CA PHE A 109 -6.91 2.86 -5.72
C PHE A 109 -6.29 2.58 -4.34
N LYS A 110 -7.11 2.25 -3.35
CA LYS A 110 -6.67 2.09 -1.95
C LYS A 110 -5.54 1.08 -1.80
N THR A 111 -5.64 -0.08 -2.45
CA THR A 111 -4.63 -1.16 -2.33
C THR A 111 -3.27 -0.72 -2.86
N ILE A 112 -3.19 -0.16 -4.07
CA ILE A 112 -1.91 0.30 -4.63
C ILE A 112 -1.38 1.52 -3.87
N THR A 113 -2.26 2.41 -3.41
CA THR A 113 -1.89 3.54 -2.55
C THR A 113 -1.25 3.05 -1.25
N GLN A 114 -1.80 2.01 -0.62
CA GLN A 114 -1.26 1.41 0.61
C GLN A 114 0.14 0.82 0.35
N VAL A 115 0.29 0.01 -0.70
CA VAL A 115 1.60 -0.57 -1.05
C VAL A 115 2.66 0.51 -1.27
N ILE A 116 2.33 1.57 -2.00
CA ILE A 116 3.26 2.69 -2.25
C ILE A 116 3.59 3.44 -0.96
N ARG A 117 2.56 3.76 -0.16
CA ARG A 117 2.71 4.53 1.08
C ARG A 117 3.57 3.80 2.10
N ASP A 118 3.30 2.51 2.28
CA ASP A 118 3.90 1.69 3.33
C ASP A 118 5.14 0.92 2.81
N GLN A 119 5.51 1.12 1.54
CA GLN A 119 6.65 0.50 0.85
C GLN A 119 6.64 -1.04 0.88
N GLU A 120 5.45 -1.63 0.79
CA GLU A 120 5.23 -3.08 0.87
C GLU A 120 5.43 -3.74 -0.50
N TRP A 121 6.65 -3.65 -1.06
CA TRP A 121 6.93 -4.04 -2.44
C TRP A 121 6.60 -5.50 -2.78
N ALA A 122 6.63 -6.39 -1.79
CA ALA A 122 6.21 -7.79 -1.97
C ALA A 122 4.74 -7.93 -2.40
N ASN A 123 3.88 -6.95 -2.07
CA ASN A 123 2.46 -6.92 -2.42
C ASN A 123 2.18 -6.19 -3.74
N LEU A 124 3.20 -5.57 -4.35
CA LEU A 124 3.01 -4.68 -5.49
C LEU A 124 2.47 -5.41 -6.72
N GLU A 125 3.02 -6.59 -7.03
CA GLU A 125 2.59 -7.39 -8.17
C GLU A 125 1.09 -7.65 -8.10
N TYR A 126 0.63 -8.22 -6.99
CA TYR A 126 -0.78 -8.49 -6.76
C TYR A 126 -1.60 -7.19 -6.83
N ALA A 127 -1.17 -6.13 -6.15
CA ALA A 127 -1.89 -4.86 -6.13
C ALA A 127 -2.11 -4.28 -7.54
N LEU A 128 -1.10 -4.34 -8.42
CA LEU A 128 -1.22 -3.91 -9.80
C LEU A 128 -2.20 -4.78 -10.59
N THR A 129 -2.20 -6.10 -10.39
CA THR A 129 -3.07 -7.02 -11.14
C THR A 129 -4.57 -6.82 -10.86
N LEU A 130 -4.95 -6.13 -9.79
CA LEU A 130 -6.34 -5.76 -9.52
C LEU A 130 -6.92 -4.83 -10.60
N TYR A 131 -6.08 -4.03 -11.26
CA TYR A 131 -6.50 -3.06 -12.29
C TYR A 131 -6.41 -3.65 -13.70
N ARG A 132 -7.07 -4.80 -13.88
CA ARG A 132 -7.15 -5.53 -15.15
C ARG A 132 -8.54 -5.54 -15.80
N ASN A 133 -9.54 -4.96 -15.15
CA ASN A 133 -10.94 -4.96 -15.61
C ASN A 133 -11.52 -6.38 -15.89
N PRO A 134 -11.76 -7.18 -14.83
CA PRO A 134 -12.17 -8.58 -14.98
C PRO A 134 -13.43 -8.80 -15.82
N GLY A 135 -13.40 -9.80 -16.70
CA GLY A 135 -14.51 -10.16 -17.59
C GLY A 135 -14.61 -9.33 -18.86
N SER A 136 -13.74 -8.33 -19.04
CA SER A 136 -13.68 -7.55 -20.28
C SER A 136 -12.83 -8.23 -21.36
N ASN A 137 -13.04 -7.85 -22.62
CA ASN A 137 -12.21 -8.30 -23.75
C ASN A 137 -10.77 -7.77 -23.72
N VAL A 138 -10.46 -6.83 -22.83
CA VAL A 138 -9.12 -6.26 -22.65
C VAL A 138 -8.40 -6.84 -21.43
N GLU A 139 -9.04 -7.75 -20.68
CA GLU A 139 -8.52 -8.21 -19.38
C GLU A 139 -7.12 -8.80 -19.50
N GLU A 140 -6.88 -9.68 -20.49
CA GLU A 140 -5.56 -10.29 -20.67
C GLU A 140 -4.48 -9.27 -21.05
N GLY A 141 -4.83 -8.30 -21.89
CA GLY A 141 -3.93 -7.22 -22.29
C GLY A 141 -3.54 -6.35 -21.10
N LEU A 142 -4.52 -5.99 -20.27
CA LEU A 142 -4.29 -5.23 -19.04
C LEU A 142 -3.50 -6.05 -18.01
N LEU A 143 -3.81 -7.33 -17.83
CA LEU A 143 -3.04 -8.21 -16.94
C LEU A 143 -1.57 -8.25 -17.35
N ARG A 144 -1.27 -8.39 -18.64
CA ARG A 144 0.09 -8.34 -19.16
C ARG A 144 0.76 -7.00 -18.88
N ARG A 145 0.04 -5.89 -19.08
CA ARG A 145 0.54 -4.55 -18.75
C ARG A 145 0.88 -4.41 -17.27
N ARG A 146 -0.03 -4.78 -16.38
CA ARG A 146 0.17 -4.71 -14.93
C ARG A 146 1.36 -5.55 -14.47
N LEU A 147 1.57 -6.72 -15.06
CA LEU A 147 2.74 -7.56 -14.75
C LEU A 147 4.05 -7.03 -15.31
N SER A 148 4.04 -6.40 -16.48
CA SER A 148 5.24 -5.71 -17.00
C SER A 148 5.59 -4.47 -16.18
N GLU A 149 4.60 -3.71 -15.72
CA GLU A 149 4.79 -2.63 -14.74
C GLU A 149 5.39 -3.17 -13.43
N ALA A 150 4.81 -4.23 -12.87
CA ALA A 150 5.35 -4.89 -11.68
C ALA A 150 6.79 -5.37 -11.88
N GLN A 151 7.09 -6.00 -13.02
CA GLN A 151 8.43 -6.47 -13.36
C GLN A 151 9.44 -5.32 -13.39
N VAL A 152 9.08 -4.19 -14.02
CA VAL A 152 9.95 -3.01 -14.07
C VAL A 152 10.14 -2.42 -12.68
N PHE A 153 9.07 -2.27 -11.88
CA PHE A 153 9.19 -1.72 -10.53
C PHE A 153 10.10 -2.57 -9.64
N LEU A 154 9.88 -3.89 -9.66
CA LEU A 154 10.57 -4.84 -8.78
C LEU A 154 11.99 -5.12 -9.26
N ASP A 155 12.29 -4.89 -10.54
CA ASP A 155 13.65 -4.92 -11.05
C ASP A 155 14.53 -3.93 -10.27
N ASN A 156 15.67 -4.42 -9.79
CA ASN A 156 16.58 -3.67 -8.90
C ASN A 156 15.96 -3.17 -7.58
N THR A 157 14.83 -3.74 -7.12
CA THR A 157 14.31 -3.49 -5.78
C THR A 157 14.82 -4.58 -4.83
N ALA A 158 15.53 -4.19 -3.77
CA ALA A 158 16.16 -5.14 -2.84
C ALA A 158 15.14 -6.04 -2.14
N GLY A 159 15.43 -7.34 -2.07
CA GLY A 159 14.66 -8.33 -1.31
C GLY A 159 13.31 -8.74 -1.93
N VAL A 160 12.99 -8.25 -3.13
CA VAL A 160 11.75 -8.58 -3.85
C VAL A 160 12.01 -8.79 -5.34
N ALA A 161 11.14 -9.54 -6.01
CA ALA A 161 11.20 -9.80 -7.43
C ALA A 161 9.77 -10.05 -7.95
N LEU A 162 9.60 -10.16 -9.26
CA LEU A 162 8.34 -10.70 -9.80
C LEU A 162 8.21 -12.18 -9.40
N SER A 163 7.00 -12.61 -9.05
CA SER A 163 6.69 -14.00 -8.71
C SER A 163 7.07 -14.97 -9.82
N ALA A 164 7.43 -16.21 -9.47
CA ALA A 164 7.73 -17.25 -10.47
C ALA A 164 6.54 -17.49 -11.43
N ALA A 165 5.30 -17.37 -10.93
CA ALA A 165 4.10 -17.45 -11.74
C ALA A 165 4.01 -16.28 -12.74
N GLY A 166 4.28 -15.05 -12.29
CA GLY A 166 4.30 -13.85 -13.12
C GLY A 166 5.39 -13.92 -14.20
N GLN A 167 6.60 -14.34 -13.83
CA GLN A 167 7.71 -14.55 -14.78
C GLN A 167 7.34 -15.57 -15.85
N LYS A 168 6.79 -16.72 -15.44
CA LYS A 168 6.33 -17.77 -16.36
C LYS A 168 5.22 -17.26 -17.30
N TYR A 169 4.29 -16.47 -16.79
CA TYR A 169 3.22 -15.88 -17.60
C TYR A 169 3.75 -14.86 -18.62
N LEU A 170 4.69 -14.00 -18.23
CA LEU A 170 5.30 -13.02 -19.14
C LEU A 170 6.19 -13.70 -20.20
N ALA A 171 6.86 -14.80 -19.87
CA ALA A 171 7.70 -15.57 -20.79
C ALA A 171 6.90 -16.41 -21.81
N ALA A 172 5.59 -16.58 -21.61
CA ALA A 172 4.76 -17.40 -22.51
C ALA A 172 4.62 -16.75 -23.89
N THR A 173 5.21 -17.40 -24.90
CA THR A 173 5.17 -16.97 -26.32
C THR A 173 3.93 -17.48 -27.05
N VAL A 174 3.30 -18.53 -26.55
CA VAL A 174 2.05 -19.11 -27.09
C VAL A 174 0.97 -18.99 -26.02
N ARG A 175 -0.20 -18.47 -26.43
CA ARG A 175 -1.37 -18.26 -25.56
C ARG A 175 -2.55 -19.03 -26.12
N THR A 176 -3.10 -19.93 -25.31
CA THR A 176 -4.26 -20.74 -25.68
C THR A 176 -5.50 -20.14 -25.01
N TYR A 177 -6.40 -19.57 -25.80
CA TYR A 177 -7.61 -18.90 -25.30
C TYR A 177 -8.80 -19.87 -25.25
N HIS A 178 -9.58 -19.83 -24.18
CA HIS A 178 -10.82 -20.58 -24.11
C HIS A 178 -11.97 -19.82 -24.77
N GLN A 179 -12.90 -20.55 -25.41
CA GLN A 179 -14.04 -19.94 -26.11
C GLN A 179 -14.95 -19.08 -25.21
N ASN A 180 -14.95 -19.32 -23.89
CA ASN A 180 -15.84 -18.67 -22.92
C ASN A 180 -15.12 -17.71 -21.95
N THR A 181 -13.80 -17.53 -22.09
CA THR A 181 -13.03 -16.58 -21.28
C THR A 181 -12.13 -15.74 -22.19
N GLN A 182 -12.09 -14.44 -21.98
CA GLN A 182 -11.14 -13.53 -22.65
C GLN A 182 -9.71 -13.67 -22.08
N LEU A 183 -9.41 -14.84 -21.50
CA LEU A 183 -8.20 -15.19 -20.77
C LEU A 183 -7.65 -16.51 -21.30
N SER A 184 -6.34 -16.59 -21.41
CA SER A 184 -5.58 -17.79 -21.76
C SER A 184 -5.40 -18.74 -20.58
N ASP A 185 -5.10 -20.01 -20.88
CA ASP A 185 -4.70 -21.01 -19.89
C ASP A 185 -3.60 -20.47 -18.95
N GLN A 186 -2.62 -19.77 -19.52
CA GLN A 186 -1.50 -19.19 -18.78
C GLN A 186 -1.96 -18.06 -17.85
N ALA A 187 -2.89 -17.21 -18.30
CA ALA A 187 -3.47 -16.16 -17.47
C ALA A 187 -4.28 -16.75 -16.31
N LEU A 188 -5.07 -17.79 -16.56
CA LEU A 188 -5.86 -18.47 -15.53
C LEU A 188 -4.96 -19.16 -14.49
N GLN A 189 -3.89 -19.82 -14.92
CA GLN A 189 -2.90 -20.41 -14.02
C GLN A 189 -2.23 -19.36 -13.14
N TYR A 190 -1.84 -18.23 -13.74
CA TYR A 190 -1.27 -17.10 -13.00
C TYR A 190 -2.24 -16.56 -11.94
N LEU A 191 -3.46 -16.23 -12.37
CA LEU A 191 -4.48 -15.65 -11.48
C LEU A 191 -4.86 -16.61 -10.34
N GLY A 192 -4.87 -17.91 -10.60
CA GLY A 192 -5.07 -18.93 -9.57
C GLY A 192 -3.94 -18.97 -8.54
N ALA A 193 -2.69 -18.88 -8.99
CA ALA A 193 -1.52 -18.89 -8.10
C ALA A 193 -1.47 -17.63 -7.22
N ILE A 194 -1.59 -16.45 -7.81
CA ILE A 194 -1.47 -15.18 -7.07
C ILE A 194 -2.67 -14.92 -6.14
N ALA A 195 -3.83 -15.54 -6.40
CA ALA A 195 -4.97 -15.47 -5.49
C ALA A 195 -4.79 -16.33 -4.22
N GLN A 196 -3.97 -17.39 -4.30
CA GLN A 196 -3.65 -18.25 -3.16
C GLN A 196 -2.50 -17.69 -2.33
N ASP A 197 -1.51 -17.10 -3.00
CA ASP A 197 -0.35 -16.49 -2.36
C ASP A 197 -0.02 -15.15 -3.01
N PRO A 198 -0.55 -14.03 -2.48
CA PRO A 198 -0.39 -12.71 -3.08
C PRO A 198 1.06 -12.20 -3.12
N THR A 199 1.97 -12.76 -2.31
CA THR A 199 3.39 -12.43 -2.33
C THR A 199 4.19 -13.28 -3.32
N GLY A 200 3.55 -14.24 -3.98
CA GLY A 200 4.15 -15.05 -5.04
C GLY A 200 5.30 -15.94 -4.56
N GLY A 201 5.26 -16.40 -3.31
CA GLY A 201 6.31 -17.21 -2.68
C GLY A 201 7.53 -16.42 -2.23
N ILE A 202 7.53 -15.10 -2.35
CA ILE A 202 8.61 -14.25 -1.82
C ILE A 202 8.49 -14.25 -0.30
N VAL A 203 9.46 -14.90 0.32
CA VAL A 203 9.78 -14.73 1.72
C VAL A 203 10.85 -13.63 1.74
N PRO A 204 10.54 -12.40 2.19
CA PRO A 204 11.55 -11.34 2.28
C PRO A 204 12.74 -11.89 3.06
N GLU A 205 13.95 -11.65 2.55
CA GLU A 205 15.16 -12.12 3.20
C GLU A 205 15.10 -11.71 4.68
N PRO A 206 15.25 -12.66 5.62
CA PRO A 206 15.17 -12.39 7.04
C PRO A 206 16.24 -11.37 7.38
N ALA A 207 15.83 -10.12 7.60
CA ALA A 207 16.75 -9.11 8.09
C ALA A 207 17.42 -9.70 9.35
N PRO A 208 18.76 -9.68 9.45
CA PRO A 208 19.44 -10.17 10.63
C PRO A 208 18.81 -9.50 11.85
N PRO A 209 18.62 -10.23 12.96
CA PRO A 209 17.96 -9.68 14.14
C PRO A 209 18.64 -8.36 14.47
N PRO A 210 17.87 -7.25 14.54
CA PRO A 210 18.47 -5.94 14.58
C PRO A 210 19.30 -5.86 15.86
N ARG A 211 20.60 -5.59 15.69
CA ARG A 211 21.53 -5.51 16.83
C ARG A 211 21.03 -4.51 17.86
N LEU A 212 21.34 -4.74 19.13
CA LEU A 212 21.07 -3.76 20.19
C LEU A 212 21.82 -2.47 19.89
N LEU A 213 21.13 -1.33 19.93
CA LEU A 213 21.78 -0.03 19.78
C LEU A 213 21.90 0.64 21.14
N TYR A 214 23.12 0.93 21.53
CA TYR A 214 23.46 1.58 22.78
C TYR A 214 24.78 2.30 22.63
N LEU A 215 25.09 3.19 23.56
CA LEU A 215 26.36 3.92 23.56
C LEU A 215 27.52 2.95 23.85
N THR A 216 28.45 2.85 22.91
CA THR A 216 29.69 2.07 22.99
C THR A 216 30.91 2.95 22.71
N ASP A 217 32.11 2.42 22.93
CA ASP A 217 33.38 3.03 22.52
C ASP A 217 34.21 2.00 21.73
N PRO A 218 34.40 2.18 20.40
CA PRO A 218 33.87 3.27 19.56
C PRO A 218 32.34 3.22 19.43
N PRO A 219 31.67 4.35 19.10
CA PRO A 219 30.22 4.40 18.97
C PRO A 219 29.73 3.51 17.84
N LEU A 220 28.54 2.95 18.00
CA LEU A 220 27.88 2.19 16.93
C LEU A 220 27.56 3.14 15.77
N ILE A 221 27.90 2.74 14.54
CA ILE A 221 27.63 3.50 13.33
C ILE A 221 26.80 2.63 12.38
N GLY A 222 25.85 3.20 11.65
CA GLY A 222 25.10 2.50 10.61
C GLY A 222 23.76 3.14 10.24
N GLU A 223 23.18 2.67 9.14
CA GLU A 223 21.83 3.08 8.69
C GLU A 223 20.75 2.75 9.73
N ASP A 224 20.94 1.69 10.51
CA ASP A 224 20.05 1.31 11.61
C ASP A 224 20.05 2.32 12.76
N VAL A 225 21.18 2.98 13.01
CA VAL A 225 21.30 4.10 13.95
C VAL A 225 20.62 5.33 13.36
N GLN A 226 20.87 5.65 12.09
CA GLN A 226 20.28 6.80 11.42
C GLN A 226 18.75 6.70 11.39
N LEU A 227 18.19 5.53 11.07
CA LEU A 227 16.75 5.29 11.06
C LEU A 227 16.11 5.57 12.44
N ILE A 228 16.74 5.10 13.51
CA ILE A 228 16.26 5.37 14.87
C ILE A 228 16.37 6.86 15.21
N GLN A 229 17.46 7.51 14.82
CA GLN A 229 17.63 8.95 15.00
C GLN A 229 16.55 9.77 14.25
N GLU A 230 16.23 9.40 13.01
CA GLU A 230 15.15 10.01 12.22
C GLU A 230 13.77 9.79 12.87
N THR A 231 13.52 8.59 13.36
CA THR A 231 12.27 8.26 14.07
C THR A 231 12.15 9.04 15.38
N LEU A 232 13.24 9.19 16.13
CA LEU A 232 13.29 10.00 17.35
C LEU A 232 13.07 11.49 17.03
N LEU A 233 13.65 12.00 15.95
CA LEU A 233 13.40 13.36 15.44
C LEU A 233 11.91 13.58 15.15
N GLN A 234 11.27 12.64 14.43
CA GLN A 234 9.84 12.68 14.16
C GLN A 234 8.99 12.62 15.43
N ALA A 235 9.44 11.87 16.43
CA ALA A 235 8.80 11.81 17.75
C ALA A 235 8.98 13.11 18.57
N GLY A 236 9.86 14.02 18.14
CA GLY A 236 10.09 15.33 18.78
C GLY A 236 11.40 15.44 19.57
N ALA A 237 12.30 14.46 19.48
CA ALA A 237 13.63 14.54 20.08
C ALA A 237 14.52 15.57 19.35
N ARG A 238 15.53 16.09 20.04
CA ARG A 238 16.53 17.02 19.45
C ARG A 238 17.88 16.34 19.36
N LEU A 239 18.27 15.97 18.15
CA LEU A 239 19.54 15.32 17.82
C LEU A 239 19.84 15.49 16.32
N THR A 240 21.00 15.02 15.86
CA THR A 240 21.32 14.94 14.43
C THR A 240 21.22 13.48 13.99
N ALA A 241 20.55 13.21 12.87
CA ALA A 241 20.52 11.88 12.27
C ALA A 241 21.79 11.66 11.42
N ASP A 242 22.92 11.50 12.10
CA ASP A 242 24.25 11.34 11.50
C ASP A 242 24.70 9.88 11.36
N GLY A 243 23.85 8.93 11.75
CA GLY A 243 24.15 7.50 11.75
C GLY A 243 25.13 7.08 12.85
N VAL A 244 25.44 7.93 13.83
CA VAL A 244 26.37 7.65 14.93
C VAL A 244 25.63 7.60 16.28
N PHE A 245 25.74 6.48 16.99
CA PHE A 245 25.08 6.28 18.28
C PHE A 245 25.91 6.93 19.39
N GLY A 246 25.90 8.26 19.43
CA GLY A 246 26.58 9.08 20.43
C GLY A 246 25.73 9.35 21.68
N SER A 247 26.27 10.18 22.57
CA SER A 247 25.61 10.59 23.82
C SER A 247 24.28 11.31 23.60
N ALA A 248 24.14 12.06 22.49
CA ALA A 248 22.88 12.70 22.10
C ALA A 248 21.81 11.67 21.72
N THR A 249 22.17 10.65 20.93
CA THR A 249 21.27 9.54 20.56
C THR A 249 20.82 8.76 21.79
N LYS A 250 21.73 8.45 22.72
CA LYS A 250 21.38 7.81 24.00
C LYS A 250 20.37 8.63 24.80
N GLN A 251 20.59 9.94 24.96
CA GLN A 251 19.67 10.83 25.68
C GLN A 251 18.29 10.90 25.02
N ALA A 252 18.23 10.91 23.69
CA ALA A 252 16.98 10.89 22.95
C ALA A 252 16.22 9.57 23.13
N VAL A 253 16.93 8.43 23.14
CA VAL A 253 16.35 7.11 23.45
C VAL A 253 15.81 7.08 24.88
N GLU A 254 16.57 7.56 25.88
CA GLU A 254 16.10 7.64 27.27
C GLU A 254 14.86 8.54 27.42
N TRP A 255 14.85 9.68 26.73
CA TRP A 255 13.70 10.58 26.70
C TRP A 255 12.47 9.89 26.10
N PHE A 256 12.62 9.20 24.97
CA PHE A 256 11.55 8.45 24.34
C PHE A 256 11.04 7.32 25.23
N GLN A 257 11.96 6.59 25.86
CA GLN A 257 11.64 5.52 26.80
C GLN A 257 10.80 6.05 27.97
N ARG A 258 11.19 7.19 28.56
CA ARG A 258 10.41 7.86 29.63
C ARG A 258 8.99 8.19 29.18
N LEU A 259 8.84 8.81 28.01
CA LEU A 259 7.52 9.20 27.48
C LEU A 259 6.62 8.02 27.18
N ASN A 260 7.21 6.86 26.85
CA ASN A 260 6.47 5.67 26.45
C ASN A 260 6.34 4.61 27.56
N GLY A 261 6.76 4.92 28.79
CA GLY A 261 6.69 4.00 29.93
C GLY A 261 7.59 2.77 29.77
N LEU A 262 8.74 2.91 29.12
CA LEU A 262 9.73 1.86 28.93
C LEU A 262 10.86 1.96 29.96
N SER A 263 11.67 0.90 30.09
CA SER A 263 12.93 0.94 30.84
C SER A 263 13.82 2.06 30.31
N VAL A 264 14.32 2.93 31.19
CA VAL A 264 15.12 4.11 30.82
C VAL A 264 16.59 3.76 30.95
N ASP A 265 17.08 2.93 30.02
CA ASP A 265 18.46 2.45 29.97
C ASP A 265 19.26 3.06 28.81
N GLY A 266 18.60 3.80 27.91
CA GLY A 266 19.21 4.34 26.70
C GLY A 266 19.58 3.27 25.68
N VAL A 267 19.06 2.05 25.84
CA VAL A 267 19.28 0.91 24.95
C VAL A 267 18.06 0.72 24.05
N VAL A 268 18.29 0.73 22.74
CA VAL A 268 17.31 0.35 21.74
C VAL A 268 17.26 -1.18 21.65
N ASN A 269 16.65 -1.78 22.66
CA ASN A 269 16.24 -3.19 22.66
C ASN A 269 14.93 -3.37 21.88
N ASP A 270 14.45 -4.60 21.76
CA ASP A 270 13.24 -4.91 20.99
C ASP A 270 12.00 -4.15 21.45
N LYS A 271 11.83 -3.90 22.76
CA LYS A 271 10.69 -3.13 23.27
C LYS A 271 10.77 -1.67 22.84
N THR A 272 11.94 -1.05 23.01
CA THR A 272 12.21 0.32 22.57
C THR A 272 12.06 0.44 21.05
N ARG A 273 12.64 -0.49 20.29
CA ARG A 273 12.60 -0.53 18.83
C ARG A 273 11.18 -0.72 18.29
N SER A 274 10.40 -1.63 18.88
CA SER A 274 9.01 -1.88 18.47
C SER A 274 8.12 -0.66 18.70
N ARG A 275 8.36 0.05 19.80
CA ARG A 275 7.63 1.28 20.10
C ARG A 275 8.04 2.44 19.21
N LEU A 276 9.32 2.51 18.84
CA LEU A 276 9.86 3.51 17.90
C LEU A 276 9.38 3.26 16.47
N LEU A 277 9.63 2.08 15.93
CA LEU A 277 9.54 1.80 14.50
C LEU A 277 8.18 1.25 14.05
N GLN A 278 7.41 0.64 14.97
CA GLN A 278 6.18 -0.09 14.64
C GLN A 278 6.28 -0.94 13.36
N ARG A 279 7.42 -1.64 13.16
CA ARG A 279 7.73 -2.39 11.93
C ARG A 279 6.60 -3.36 11.53
N SER A 280 6.37 -3.53 10.23
CA SER A 280 5.43 -4.55 9.73
C SER A 280 5.85 -5.95 10.18
N LEU A 281 4.90 -6.76 10.67
CA LEU A 281 5.15 -8.13 11.11
C LEU A 281 4.54 -9.11 10.11
N TYR A 282 5.27 -10.11 9.68
CA TYR A 282 4.81 -11.09 8.70
C TYR A 282 5.61 -12.39 8.83
N PHE A 283 5.17 -13.42 8.13
CA PHE A 283 5.83 -14.72 8.13
C PHE A 283 7.13 -14.65 7.32
N THR A 284 8.26 -15.01 7.93
CA THR A 284 9.60 -15.04 7.31
C THR A 284 10.32 -16.34 7.65
N GLU A 285 11.42 -16.65 6.97
CA GLU A 285 12.34 -17.73 7.37
C GLU A 285 13.78 -17.21 7.53
N PRO A 286 14.38 -17.22 8.74
CA PRO A 286 13.74 -17.60 10.01
C PRO A 286 12.60 -16.65 10.40
N TYR A 287 11.69 -17.17 11.22
CA TYR A 287 10.52 -16.45 11.70
C TYR A 287 10.89 -15.15 12.40
N MET A 288 10.09 -14.11 12.18
CA MET A 288 10.18 -12.90 12.99
C MET A 288 9.91 -13.27 14.45
N THR A 289 10.77 -12.80 15.33
CA THR A 289 10.59 -12.96 16.77
C THR A 289 10.67 -11.63 17.50
N GLY A 290 9.99 -11.52 18.64
CA GLY A 290 10.09 -10.33 19.49
C GLY A 290 8.87 -10.08 20.35
N GLU A 291 8.94 -9.01 21.15
CA GLU A 291 7.81 -8.58 21.98
C GLU A 291 6.68 -7.98 21.14
N ASP A 292 6.98 -7.41 19.98
CA ASP A 292 5.98 -6.98 18.99
C ASP A 292 5.16 -8.15 18.45
N VAL A 293 5.80 -9.30 18.20
CA VAL A 293 5.11 -10.53 17.82
C VAL A 293 4.25 -11.06 18.97
N ARG A 294 4.73 -11.04 20.22
CA ARG A 294 3.89 -11.39 21.39
C ARG A 294 2.69 -10.48 21.52
N GLU A 295 2.90 -9.18 21.34
CA GLU A 295 1.81 -8.22 21.43
C GLU A 295 0.77 -8.44 20.34
N LEU A 296 1.22 -8.68 19.11
CA LEU A 296 0.34 -9.10 18.02
C LEU A 296 -0.45 -10.36 18.40
N GLN A 297 0.21 -11.42 18.88
CA GLN A 297 -0.43 -12.68 19.26
C GLN A 297 -1.45 -12.47 20.40
N ARG A 298 -1.16 -11.61 21.38
CA ARG A 298 -2.11 -11.23 22.44
C ARG A 298 -3.31 -10.48 21.87
N LEU A 299 -3.09 -9.52 20.97
CA LEU A 299 -4.17 -8.77 20.34
C LEU A 299 -5.04 -9.69 19.48
N LEU A 300 -4.45 -10.57 18.67
CA LEU A 300 -5.18 -11.60 17.93
C LEU A 300 -5.96 -12.53 18.86
N SER A 301 -5.38 -12.90 20.01
CA SER A 301 -6.08 -13.69 21.02
C SER A 301 -7.30 -12.96 21.61
N GLN A 302 -7.18 -11.66 21.90
CA GLN A 302 -8.30 -10.82 22.33
C GLN A 302 -9.37 -10.68 21.24
N GLN A 303 -8.95 -10.74 19.98
CA GLN A 303 -9.82 -10.77 18.81
C GLN A 303 -10.49 -12.15 18.62
N GLY A 304 -10.21 -13.14 19.47
CA GLY A 304 -10.84 -14.46 19.47
C GLY A 304 -10.11 -15.52 18.65
N PHE A 305 -8.87 -15.28 18.22
CA PHE A 305 -8.04 -16.29 17.56
C PHE A 305 -7.28 -17.11 18.61
N ASN A 306 -7.27 -18.43 18.50
CA ASN A 306 -6.55 -19.28 19.45
C ASN A 306 -5.08 -19.40 19.05
N LEU A 307 -4.19 -18.68 19.74
CA LEU A 307 -2.76 -18.65 19.48
C LEU A 307 -1.94 -18.90 20.74
N GLU A 308 -0.78 -19.55 20.56
CA GLU A 308 0.28 -19.49 21.56
C GLU A 308 1.00 -18.14 21.48
N VAL A 309 1.27 -17.52 22.63
CA VAL A 309 2.00 -16.24 22.72
C VAL A 309 3.47 -16.53 22.98
N ASP A 310 4.13 -17.18 22.02
CA ASP A 310 5.54 -17.57 22.09
C ASP A 310 6.49 -16.42 21.66
N GLY A 311 5.96 -15.43 20.95
CA GLY A 311 6.74 -14.35 20.34
C GLY A 311 7.41 -14.74 19.04
N VAL A 312 6.91 -15.77 18.36
CA VAL A 312 7.38 -16.27 17.06
C VAL A 312 6.27 -16.11 16.01
N PHE A 313 6.57 -15.44 14.92
CA PHE A 313 5.64 -15.28 13.81
C PHE A 313 5.72 -16.51 12.90
N GLY A 314 5.28 -17.65 13.43
CA GLY A 314 5.16 -18.91 12.70
C GLY A 314 3.85 -19.04 11.93
N ALA A 315 3.59 -20.23 11.40
CA ALA A 315 2.42 -20.50 10.55
C ALA A 315 1.09 -20.19 11.25
N GLY A 316 0.95 -20.55 12.54
CA GLY A 316 -0.26 -20.25 13.31
C GLY A 316 -0.51 -18.74 13.44
N THR A 317 0.54 -17.95 13.73
CA THR A 317 0.44 -16.49 13.79
C THR A 317 0.03 -15.90 12.43
N ARG A 318 0.61 -16.40 11.33
CA ARG A 318 0.24 -16.01 9.96
C ARG A 318 -1.24 -16.29 9.68
N GLU A 319 -1.69 -17.51 9.93
CA GLU A 319 -3.09 -17.92 9.71
C GLU A 319 -4.07 -17.04 10.49
N ALA A 320 -3.74 -16.70 11.74
CA ALA A 320 -4.58 -15.81 12.55
C ALA A 320 -4.57 -14.36 12.04
N VAL A 321 -3.44 -13.84 11.55
CA VAL A 321 -3.38 -12.52 10.90
C VAL A 321 -4.24 -12.51 9.64
N GLU A 322 -4.09 -13.50 8.76
CA GLU A 322 -4.87 -13.61 7.53
C GLU A 322 -6.38 -13.74 7.84
N ALA A 323 -6.74 -14.54 8.85
CA ALA A 323 -8.12 -14.69 9.27
C ALA A 323 -8.67 -13.39 9.90
N PHE A 324 -7.87 -12.67 10.67
CA PHE A 324 -8.24 -11.34 11.18
C PHE A 324 -8.47 -10.35 10.05
N GLN A 325 -7.54 -10.27 9.09
CA GLN A 325 -7.65 -9.40 7.93
C GLN A 325 -8.91 -9.70 7.13
N ARG A 326 -9.18 -10.99 6.86
CA ARG A 326 -10.39 -11.43 6.16
C ARG A 326 -11.65 -11.02 6.91
N ARG A 327 -11.67 -11.21 8.24
CA ARG A 327 -12.79 -10.81 9.09
C ARG A 327 -12.99 -9.30 9.11
N ALA A 328 -11.90 -8.53 9.12
CA ALA A 328 -11.92 -7.07 9.14
C ALA A 328 -12.25 -6.44 7.76
N GLY A 329 -12.28 -7.23 6.68
CA GLY A 329 -12.40 -6.70 5.32
C GLY A 329 -11.14 -5.98 4.85
N LEU A 330 -9.99 -6.32 5.45
CA LEU A 330 -8.66 -5.88 5.03
C LEU A 330 -8.15 -6.78 3.91
N PHE A 331 -7.07 -6.32 3.27
CA PHE A 331 -6.31 -7.18 2.37
C PHE A 331 -5.67 -8.32 3.17
N VAL A 332 -5.81 -9.56 2.66
CA VAL A 332 -5.39 -10.78 3.35
C VAL A 332 -4.02 -11.19 2.83
N ASP A 333 -2.98 -10.53 3.35
CA ASP A 333 -1.57 -10.75 2.97
C ASP A 333 -0.73 -11.38 4.08
N GLY A 334 -1.31 -11.56 5.28
CA GLY A 334 -0.57 -12.05 6.44
C GLY A 334 0.41 -11.03 7.03
N ILE A 335 0.37 -9.76 6.58
CA ILE A 335 1.25 -8.67 7.00
C ILE A 335 0.54 -7.72 7.97
N VAL A 336 1.15 -7.52 9.13
CA VAL A 336 0.72 -6.58 10.17
C VAL A 336 1.45 -5.26 10.01
N GLY A 337 1.11 -4.55 8.93
CA GLY A 337 1.50 -3.16 8.69
C GLY A 337 0.70 -2.17 9.53
N SER A 338 0.89 -0.87 9.27
CA SER A 338 0.27 0.23 10.03
C SER A 338 -1.26 0.16 10.06
N HIS A 339 -1.89 -0.23 8.93
CA HIS A 339 -3.33 -0.32 8.80
C HIS A 339 -3.90 -1.52 9.56
N THR A 340 -3.34 -2.72 9.35
CA THR A 340 -3.70 -3.93 10.11
C THR A 340 -3.56 -3.69 11.61
N ARG A 341 -2.45 -3.06 12.05
CA ARG A 341 -2.19 -2.71 13.44
C ARG A 341 -3.20 -1.73 14.02
N ARG A 342 -3.59 -0.70 13.26
CA ARG A 342 -4.59 0.28 13.70
C ARG A 342 -5.94 -0.38 13.96
N ILE A 343 -6.37 -1.28 13.08
CA ILE A 343 -7.64 -2.03 13.25
C ILE A 343 -7.52 -3.06 14.37
N LEU A 344 -6.38 -3.75 14.51
CA LEU A 344 -6.14 -4.70 15.60
C LEU A 344 -6.20 -4.05 16.98
N ASN A 345 -5.66 -2.83 17.10
CA ASN A 345 -5.66 -2.03 18.31
C ASN A 345 -7.01 -1.36 18.60
N ALA A 346 -7.94 -1.33 17.64
CA ALA A 346 -9.25 -0.75 17.84
C ALA A 346 -10.09 -1.67 18.72
N ARG A 347 -10.40 -1.23 19.94
CA ARG A 347 -11.26 -2.01 20.83
C ARG A 347 -12.69 -2.10 20.27
N MET A 348 -13.35 -3.22 20.56
CA MET A 348 -14.73 -3.45 20.17
C MET A 348 -15.65 -2.58 21.03
N LEU A 349 -16.42 -1.70 20.40
CA LEU A 349 -17.37 -0.85 21.12
C LEU A 349 -18.79 -1.36 20.93
N TYR A 350 -19.55 -1.48 22.02
CA TYR A 350 -20.93 -1.93 22.00
C TYR A 350 -21.63 -1.45 23.27
N LEU A 351 -22.96 -1.54 23.28
CA LEU A 351 -23.74 -1.13 24.43
C LEU A 351 -23.50 -2.09 25.60
N THR A 352 -22.95 -1.58 26.70
CA THR A 352 -22.71 -2.30 27.95
C THR A 352 -23.26 -1.56 29.16
N LEU A 353 -23.38 -2.24 30.29
CA LEU A 353 -23.64 -1.64 31.60
C LEU A 353 -22.53 -2.07 32.58
N PRO A 354 -21.68 -1.15 33.09
CA PRO A 354 -21.64 0.28 32.77
C PRO A 354 -21.26 0.54 31.30
N HIS A 355 -21.68 1.69 30.77
CA HIS A 355 -21.41 2.08 29.38
C HIS A 355 -19.90 2.25 29.14
N LEU A 356 -19.44 1.84 27.96
CA LEU A 356 -18.09 2.15 27.50
C LEU A 356 -17.93 3.67 27.34
N TYR A 357 -16.76 4.20 27.64
CA TYR A 357 -16.47 5.62 27.51
C TYR A 357 -15.02 5.85 27.08
N GLY A 358 -14.73 6.98 26.44
CA GLY A 358 -13.37 7.36 26.04
C GLY A 358 -13.30 8.25 24.79
N GLU A 359 -12.08 8.65 24.44
CA GLU A 359 -11.82 9.47 23.25
C GLU A 359 -12.11 8.75 21.94
N ASP A 360 -12.01 7.42 21.91
CA ASP A 360 -12.39 6.58 20.77
C ASP A 360 -13.91 6.56 20.54
N VAL A 361 -14.72 6.54 21.62
CA VAL A 361 -16.18 6.72 21.55
C VAL A 361 -16.51 8.13 21.06
N LYS A 362 -15.78 9.14 21.54
CA LYS A 362 -15.98 10.52 21.11
C LYS A 362 -15.60 10.74 19.64
N TRP A 363 -14.52 10.10 19.18
CA TRP A 363 -14.12 10.09 17.78
C TRP A 363 -15.20 9.42 16.92
N LEU A 364 -15.70 8.26 17.34
CA LEU A 364 -16.78 7.53 16.69
C LEU A 364 -18.03 8.42 16.51
N GLN A 365 -18.48 9.06 17.59
CA GLN A 365 -19.63 9.96 17.59
C GLN A 365 -19.45 11.15 16.63
N LYS A 366 -18.25 11.76 16.60
CA LYS A 366 -17.92 12.82 15.62
C LYS A 366 -17.96 12.29 14.18
N THR A 367 -17.44 11.10 13.94
CA THR A 367 -17.40 10.49 12.61
C THR A 367 -18.80 10.12 12.10
N LEU A 368 -19.67 9.60 12.97
CA LEU A 368 -21.09 9.39 12.66
C LEU A 368 -21.78 10.70 12.28
N THR A 369 -21.56 11.75 13.07
CA THR A 369 -22.14 13.08 12.83
C THR A 369 -21.72 13.65 11.47
N ARG A 370 -20.43 13.54 11.13
CA ARG A 370 -19.91 13.94 9.80
C ARG A 370 -20.48 13.11 8.66
N SER A 371 -20.85 11.86 8.92
CA SER A 371 -21.48 10.96 7.96
C SER A 371 -23.01 11.16 7.86
N GLY A 372 -23.53 12.25 8.46
CA GLY A 372 -24.96 12.57 8.44
C GLY A 372 -25.81 11.72 9.37
N ILE A 373 -25.23 11.19 10.46
CA ILE A 373 -25.94 10.47 11.54
C ILE A 373 -25.67 11.23 12.84
N HIS A 374 -26.63 12.05 13.26
CA HIS A 374 -26.48 12.87 14.46
C HIS A 374 -26.61 12.01 15.73
N VAL A 375 -25.60 12.10 16.59
CA VAL A 375 -25.53 11.50 17.92
C VAL A 375 -24.87 12.48 18.88
N ASP A 376 -25.16 12.36 20.18
CA ASP A 376 -24.46 13.14 21.20
C ASP A 376 -22.96 12.80 21.20
N THR A 377 -22.10 13.81 21.37
CA THR A 377 -20.62 13.66 21.34
C THR A 377 -20.03 13.77 22.74
N ASP A 378 -20.62 13.04 23.67
CA ASP A 378 -20.30 13.04 25.11
C ASP A 378 -19.16 12.07 25.46
N GLY A 379 -18.74 11.22 24.53
CA GLY A 379 -17.74 10.18 24.75
C GLY A 379 -18.27 8.97 25.52
N LEU A 380 -19.60 8.81 25.63
CA LEU A 380 -20.28 7.68 26.27
C LEU A 380 -21.01 6.82 25.23
N PHE A 381 -20.72 5.52 25.20
CA PHE A 381 -21.39 4.58 24.31
C PHE A 381 -22.73 4.15 24.92
N GLY A 382 -23.71 5.06 24.86
CA GLY A 382 -25.09 4.82 25.29
C GLY A 382 -26.01 4.35 24.16
N PRO A 383 -27.32 4.15 24.45
CA PRO A 383 -28.30 3.67 23.48
C PRO A 383 -28.42 4.55 22.22
N GLY A 384 -28.23 5.86 22.34
CA GLY A 384 -28.21 6.78 21.19
C GLY A 384 -27.03 6.53 20.25
N THR A 385 -25.85 6.23 20.81
CA THR A 385 -24.67 5.85 20.02
C THR A 385 -24.89 4.50 19.34
N GLU A 386 -25.40 3.49 20.07
CA GLU A 386 -25.73 2.17 19.50
C GLU A 386 -26.73 2.29 18.34
N TRP A 387 -27.79 3.09 18.50
CA TRP A 387 -28.76 3.36 17.43
C TRP A 387 -28.08 4.00 16.21
N GLY A 388 -27.20 4.99 16.42
CA GLY A 388 -26.42 5.61 15.36
C GLY A 388 -25.53 4.62 14.62
N ILE A 389 -24.94 3.65 15.34
CA ILE A 389 -24.16 2.56 14.74
C ILE A 389 -25.05 1.64 13.90
N LYS A 390 -26.22 1.22 14.40
CA LYS A 390 -27.15 0.38 13.62
C LYS A 390 -27.58 1.07 12.32
N GLN A 391 -27.83 2.38 12.38
CA GLN A 391 -28.11 3.19 11.19
C GLN A 391 -26.92 3.23 10.23
N PHE A 392 -25.71 3.46 10.74
CA PHE A 392 -24.49 3.47 9.95
C PHE A 392 -24.23 2.12 9.26
N GLN A 393 -24.33 1.03 10.01
CA GLN A 393 -24.17 -0.33 9.51
C GLN A 393 -25.17 -0.63 8.40
N THR A 394 -26.45 -0.30 8.62
CA THR A 394 -27.52 -0.46 7.61
C THR A 394 -27.18 0.31 6.33
N ARG A 395 -26.78 1.60 6.45
CA ARG A 395 -26.40 2.44 5.30
C ARG A 395 -25.18 1.91 4.54
N ASN A 396 -24.30 1.16 5.20
CA ASN A 396 -23.05 0.65 4.63
C ASN A 396 -23.09 -0.85 4.30
N HIS A 397 -24.30 -1.45 4.27
CA HIS A 397 -24.52 -2.88 3.99
C HIS A 397 -23.75 -3.82 4.94
N LEU A 398 -23.64 -3.42 6.21
CA LEU A 398 -23.16 -4.27 7.30
C LEU A 398 -24.34 -4.85 8.08
N TYR A 399 -24.10 -5.93 8.82
CA TYR A 399 -25.07 -6.45 9.77
C TYR A 399 -25.29 -5.43 10.90
N ALA A 400 -26.55 -5.01 11.10
CA ALA A 400 -26.90 -3.89 11.99
C ALA A 400 -27.07 -4.33 13.46
N ASP A 401 -26.01 -4.86 14.05
CA ASP A 401 -25.98 -5.33 15.44
C ASP A 401 -25.71 -4.24 16.49
N GLY A 402 -25.29 -3.04 16.07
CA GLY A 402 -24.90 -1.95 16.97
C GLY A 402 -23.51 -2.10 17.56
N ILE A 403 -22.73 -3.07 17.08
CA ILE A 403 -21.38 -3.38 17.53
C ILE A 403 -20.36 -2.76 16.57
N VAL A 404 -19.43 -2.00 17.12
CA VAL A 404 -18.28 -1.45 16.39
C VAL A 404 -17.13 -2.43 16.50
N GLY A 405 -17.19 -3.48 15.67
CA GLY A 405 -16.09 -4.39 15.41
C GLY A 405 -15.19 -3.92 14.26
N ALA A 406 -14.23 -4.76 13.86
CA ALA A 406 -13.24 -4.43 12.84
C ALA A 406 -13.86 -3.94 11.51
N GLN A 407 -14.93 -4.59 11.02
CA GLN A 407 -15.61 -4.19 9.78
C GLN A 407 -16.26 -2.79 9.88
N THR A 408 -16.89 -2.50 11.02
CA THR A 408 -17.50 -1.20 11.28
C THR A 408 -16.42 -0.12 11.35
N TRP A 409 -15.29 -0.38 12.01
CA TRP A 409 -14.14 0.55 12.06
C TRP A 409 -13.60 0.88 10.68
N VAL A 410 -13.37 -0.13 9.84
CA VAL A 410 -12.90 0.06 8.46
C VAL A 410 -13.87 0.92 7.64
N LYS A 411 -15.18 0.71 7.76
CA LYS A 411 -16.19 1.52 7.06
C LYS A 411 -16.24 2.97 7.56
N LEU A 412 -15.94 3.21 8.83
CA LEU A 412 -15.85 4.55 9.42
C LEU A 412 -14.58 5.32 9.01
N GLY A 413 -13.67 4.67 8.26
CA GLY A 413 -12.42 5.30 7.81
C GLY A 413 -11.29 5.22 8.82
N LEU A 414 -11.45 4.40 9.87
CA LEU A 414 -10.31 3.84 10.61
C LEU A 414 -9.63 2.78 9.75
#